data_AF-A0A4R8LW37-F1
#
_entry.id   AF-A0A4R8LW37-F1
#
_cell.length_a   1.000
_cell.length_b   1.000
_cell.length_c   1.000
_cell.angle_alpha   90.00
_cell.angle_beta   90.00
_cell.angle_gamma   90.00
#
_symmetry.space_group_name_H-M   'P 1'
#
loop_
_entity.id
_entity.type
_entity.pdbx_description
1 polymer ?
#
loop_
_entity_poly.entity_id
_entity_poly.type
_entity_poly.pdbx_seq_one_letter_code
_entity_poly.pdbx_strand_id
1 'polypeptide(L)'
;MGKTKKPALKSLAPTWREDMWKRASQPDWQQSRPQLLPALALLWLTGCRPREIQDGVSVAWRDNLLVIEIAGAKCIDAGHRERGQPRRRYAFRTGPDDERAIPALGILRLCAVRAETTTGLARCVVAHDADYLYNSVVALGREVFPKMRTRVSPYCFRHQLASDLKSDPDLSLEEAAKVMGHLSDYSIGKYGHAVHGRTGGRFKALAVETSRPIKHSPKVDRLARFKIASAKRRSQKPS
;
A
#
# COMPACT_ATOMS: atom_id res chain seq x y z
N MET A 1 18.44 2.06 12.01
CA MET A 1 17.63 0.90 11.59
C MET A 1 16.44 0.74 12.55
N GLY A 2 15.23 1.11 12.13
CA GLY A 2 14.07 1.15 13.02
C GLY A 2 13.53 -0.24 13.37
N LYS A 3 13.18 -0.45 14.65
CA LYS A 3 12.43 -1.60 15.17
C LYS A 3 11.32 -2.00 14.19
N THR A 4 11.16 -3.30 13.94
CA THR A 4 10.13 -3.85 13.04
C THR A 4 8.76 -3.24 13.36
N LYS A 5 8.20 -2.46 12.44
CA LYS A 5 6.85 -1.87 12.54
C LYS A 5 5.72 -2.87 12.27
N LYS A 6 6.09 -4.13 12.04
CA LYS A 6 5.18 -5.26 11.82
C LYS A 6 4.09 -5.45 12.90
N PRO A 7 4.35 -5.25 14.21
CA PRO A 7 3.32 -5.37 15.24
C PRO A 7 2.50 -4.08 15.44
N ALA A 8 2.84 -2.96 14.78
CA ALA A 8 2.12 -1.70 14.97
C ALA A 8 0.62 -1.81 14.62
N LEU A 9 0.28 -2.67 13.65
CA LEU A 9 -1.10 -2.90 13.24
C LEU A 9 -1.96 -3.52 14.34
N LYS A 10 -1.37 -4.29 15.27
CA LYS A 10 -2.12 -4.93 16.37
C LYS A 10 -2.78 -3.89 17.27
N SER A 11 -2.17 -2.71 17.40
CA SER A 11 -2.66 -1.63 18.26
C SER A 11 -3.60 -0.66 17.55
N LEU A 12 -3.83 -0.83 16.24
CA LEU A 12 -4.65 0.08 15.46
C LEU A 12 -6.10 -0.41 15.33
N ALA A 13 -7.04 0.51 15.50
CA ALA A 13 -8.45 0.28 15.23
C ALA A 13 -8.66 -0.20 13.79
N PRO A 14 -9.74 -0.97 13.49
CA PRO A 14 -10.03 -1.41 12.13
C PRO A 14 -10.15 -0.29 11.10
N THR A 15 -10.65 0.87 11.51
CA THR A 15 -10.93 2.05 10.70
C THR A 15 -9.77 3.04 10.61
N TRP A 16 -8.56 2.65 11.05
CA TRP A 16 -7.50 3.63 11.27
C TRP A 16 -7.11 4.42 10.00
N ARG A 17 -7.24 3.81 8.80
CA ARG A 17 -6.94 4.49 7.53
C ARG A 17 -8.01 5.54 7.23
N GLU A 18 -9.26 5.17 7.45
CA GLU A 18 -10.45 5.98 7.29
C GLU A 18 -10.45 7.16 8.27
N ASP A 19 -10.08 6.91 9.54
CA ASP A 19 -9.96 7.94 10.57
C ASP A 19 -8.87 8.96 10.23
N MET A 20 -7.70 8.48 9.78
CA MET A 20 -6.62 9.35 9.29
C MET A 20 -7.03 10.14 8.06
N TRP A 21 -7.72 9.51 7.11
CA TRP A 21 -8.21 10.14 5.90
C TRP A 21 -9.22 11.25 6.21
N LYS A 22 -10.20 10.98 7.07
CA LYS A 22 -11.21 11.94 7.51
C LYS A 22 -10.57 13.18 8.12
N ARG A 23 -9.54 13.01 8.95
CA ARG A 23 -8.81 14.13 9.56
C ARG A 23 -7.98 14.90 8.54
N ALA A 24 -7.22 14.21 7.69
CA ALA A 24 -6.41 14.84 6.64
C ALA A 24 -7.24 15.61 5.60
N SER A 25 -8.52 15.22 5.45
CA SER A 25 -9.46 15.88 4.55
C SER A 25 -10.09 17.15 5.14
N GLN A 26 -9.83 17.51 6.39
CA GLN A 26 -10.36 18.75 6.97
C GLN A 26 -9.65 19.99 6.41
N PRO A 27 -10.33 21.15 6.28
CA PRO A 27 -9.76 22.34 5.64
C PRO A 27 -8.44 22.81 6.24
N ASP A 28 -8.30 22.76 7.56
CA ASP A 28 -7.10 23.18 8.29
C ASP A 28 -5.87 22.32 7.95
N TRP A 29 -6.07 21.00 7.79
CA TRP A 29 -5.02 20.09 7.35
C TRP A 29 -4.70 20.25 5.88
N GLN A 30 -5.71 20.42 5.02
CA GLN A 30 -5.48 20.66 3.60
C GLN A 30 -4.74 21.98 3.36
N GLN A 31 -5.09 23.05 4.10
CA GLN A 31 -4.45 24.35 3.97
C GLN A 31 -3.00 24.32 4.48
N SER A 32 -2.75 23.67 5.62
CA SER A 32 -1.39 23.60 6.19
C SER A 32 -0.48 22.61 5.48
N ARG A 33 -1.04 21.60 4.79
CA ARG A 33 -0.30 20.51 4.12
C ARG A 33 -0.96 20.12 2.80
N PRO A 34 -0.95 20.99 1.78
CA PRO A 34 -1.73 20.80 0.55
C PRO A 34 -1.35 19.55 -0.25
N GLN A 35 -0.11 19.07 -0.14
CA GLN A 35 0.37 17.88 -0.84
C GLN A 35 0.09 16.57 -0.09
N LEU A 36 -0.33 16.62 1.18
CA LEU A 36 -0.44 15.42 2.02
C LEU A 36 -1.55 14.49 1.54
N LEU A 37 -2.73 15.03 1.22
CA LEU A 37 -3.90 14.19 0.92
C LEU A 37 -3.70 13.33 -0.34
N PRO A 38 -3.16 13.84 -1.47
CA PRO A 38 -2.79 13.01 -2.61
C PRO A 38 -1.71 11.96 -2.29
N ALA A 39 -0.69 12.32 -1.53
CA ALA A 39 0.36 11.37 -1.11
C ALA A 39 -0.19 10.27 -0.20
N LEU A 40 -1.10 10.63 0.72
CA LEU A 40 -1.79 9.69 1.60
C LEU A 40 -2.68 8.71 0.81
N ALA A 41 -3.30 9.18 -0.27
CA ALA A 41 -4.09 8.35 -1.18
C ALA A 41 -3.23 7.26 -1.82
N LEU A 42 -2.03 7.62 -2.31
CA LEU A 42 -1.06 6.67 -2.84
C LEU A 42 -0.60 5.65 -1.80
N LEU A 43 -0.32 6.10 -0.57
CA LEU A 43 0.05 5.20 0.53
C LEU A 43 -1.08 4.19 0.83
N TRP A 44 -2.33 4.67 0.88
CA TRP A 44 -3.49 3.82 1.13
C TRP A 44 -3.67 2.77 0.03
N LEU A 45 -3.71 3.18 -1.23
CA LEU A 45 -4.03 2.29 -2.34
C LEU A 45 -2.90 1.30 -2.69
N THR A 46 -1.64 1.73 -2.58
CA THR A 46 -0.51 0.99 -3.15
C THR A 46 0.56 0.57 -2.13
N GLY A 47 0.51 1.11 -0.90
CA GLY A 47 1.52 0.86 0.11
C GLY A 47 2.94 1.23 -0.34
N CYS A 48 3.07 2.17 -1.28
CA CYS A 48 4.35 2.64 -1.79
C CYS A 48 5.20 3.28 -0.68
N ARG A 49 6.50 3.35 -0.92
CA ARG A 49 7.45 3.96 0.03
C ARG A 49 7.43 5.47 -0.14
N PRO A 50 7.67 6.26 0.93
CA PRO A 50 7.82 7.71 0.81
C PRO A 50 8.81 8.14 -0.28
N ARG A 51 9.94 7.42 -0.41
CA ARG A 51 10.92 7.66 -1.46
C ARG A 51 10.34 7.50 -2.88
N GLU A 52 9.45 6.53 -3.09
CA GLU A 52 8.81 6.34 -4.40
C GLU A 52 7.83 7.47 -4.73
N ILE A 53 7.22 8.09 -3.71
CA ILE A 53 6.39 9.29 -3.90
C ILE A 53 7.28 10.52 -4.16
N GLN A 54 8.40 10.65 -3.45
CA GLN A 54 9.36 11.74 -3.70
C GLN A 54 9.92 11.72 -5.12
N ASP A 55 10.20 10.54 -5.66
CA ASP A 55 10.68 10.38 -7.04
C ASP A 55 9.57 10.65 -8.08
N GLY A 56 8.32 10.87 -7.64
CA GLY A 56 7.16 11.17 -8.47
C GLY A 56 6.37 9.94 -8.89
N VAL A 57 5.07 9.94 -8.61
CA VAL A 57 4.14 8.89 -9.03
C VAL A 57 3.23 9.43 -10.11
N SER A 58 3.21 8.76 -11.27
CA SER A 58 2.34 9.14 -12.38
C SER A 58 0.93 8.60 -12.15
N VAL A 59 -0.06 9.48 -12.29
CA VAL A 59 -1.48 9.14 -12.19
C VAL A 59 -2.15 9.54 -13.49
N ALA A 60 -2.78 8.58 -14.15
CA ALA A 60 -3.53 8.80 -15.37
C ALA A 60 -4.98 8.39 -15.15
N TRP A 61 -5.93 9.11 -15.75
CA TRP A 61 -7.34 8.79 -15.68
C TRP A 61 -8.02 8.97 -17.03
N ARG A 62 -8.86 8.00 -17.40
CA ARG A 62 -9.72 8.04 -18.59
C ARG A 62 -10.91 7.09 -18.41
N ASP A 63 -12.10 7.52 -18.80
CA ASP A 63 -13.30 6.67 -18.92
C ASP A 63 -13.52 5.73 -17.71
N ASN A 64 -13.46 6.29 -16.49
CA ASN A 64 -13.61 5.56 -15.22
C ASN A 64 -12.47 4.59 -14.85
N LEU A 65 -11.34 4.65 -15.53
CA LEU A 65 -10.15 3.88 -15.23
C LEU A 65 -9.05 4.81 -14.72
N LEU A 66 -8.60 4.57 -13.49
CA LEU A 66 -7.43 5.23 -12.89
C LEU A 66 -6.22 4.30 -12.98
N VAL A 67 -5.16 4.77 -13.60
CA VAL A 67 -3.87 4.06 -13.68
C VAL A 67 -2.83 4.79 -12.83
N ILE A 68 -2.20 4.06 -11.91
CA ILE A 68 -1.11 4.55 -11.06
C ILE A 68 0.18 3.85 -11.48
N GLU A 69 1.20 4.59 -11.89
CA GLU A 69 2.53 4.07 -12.21
C GLU A 69 3.56 4.54 -11.20
N ILE A 70 4.32 3.59 -10.65
CA ILE A 70 5.33 3.85 -9.61
C ILE A 70 6.69 3.33 -10.07
N ALA A 71 7.69 4.22 -10.05
CA ALA A 71 9.10 3.84 -10.14
C ALA A 71 9.59 3.27 -8.79
N GLY A 72 10.27 2.13 -8.83
CA GLY A 72 10.73 1.43 -7.63
C GLY A 72 12.01 2.03 -7.05
N ALA A 73 12.01 2.29 -5.74
CA ALA A 73 13.16 2.88 -5.03
C ALA A 73 14.20 1.86 -4.52
N LYS A 74 13.95 0.55 -4.61
CA LYS A 74 14.83 -0.53 -4.08
C LYS A 74 15.06 -1.62 -5.11
N CYS A 75 15.59 -1.23 -6.26
CA CYS A 75 15.73 -2.09 -7.43
C CYS A 75 17.06 -2.85 -7.49
N ILE A 76 18.04 -2.39 -6.71
CA ILE A 76 19.38 -2.96 -6.60
C ILE A 76 19.77 -2.88 -5.11
N ASP A 77 20.38 -3.94 -4.56
CA ASP A 77 20.98 -3.87 -3.21
C ASP A 77 22.45 -3.45 -3.23
N ALA A 78 23.04 -3.25 -2.06
CA ALA A 78 24.44 -2.84 -1.92
C ALA A 78 25.45 -3.80 -2.56
N GLY A 79 25.06 -5.05 -2.86
CA GLY A 79 25.89 -6.02 -3.56
C GLY A 79 25.56 -6.12 -5.05
N HIS A 80 24.98 -5.07 -5.65
CA HIS A 80 24.58 -5.01 -7.06
C HIS A 80 23.59 -6.08 -7.52
N ARG A 81 22.90 -6.76 -6.59
CA ARG A 81 21.91 -7.77 -6.94
C ARG A 81 20.57 -7.12 -7.19
N GLU A 82 19.87 -7.65 -8.20
CA GLU A 82 18.50 -7.25 -8.46
C GLU A 82 17.61 -7.46 -7.23
N ARG A 83 16.87 -6.40 -6.91
CA ARG A 83 15.81 -6.36 -5.90
C ARG A 83 14.60 -5.65 -6.48
N GLY A 84 13.47 -5.76 -5.78
CA GLY A 84 12.26 -5.00 -6.09
C GLY A 84 11.79 -5.07 -7.55
N GLN A 85 10.84 -4.20 -7.88
CA GLN A 85 10.36 -4.02 -9.24
C GLN A 85 10.75 -2.61 -9.73
N PRO A 86 11.45 -2.47 -10.87
CA PRO A 86 11.80 -1.18 -11.46
C PRO A 86 10.60 -0.28 -11.69
N ARG A 87 9.53 -0.81 -12.25
CA ARG A 87 8.24 -0.14 -12.36
C ARG A 87 7.11 -1.11 -12.03
N ARG A 88 6.01 -0.54 -11.58
CA ARG A 88 4.73 -1.23 -11.40
C ARG A 88 3.57 -0.31 -11.75
N ARG A 89 2.52 -0.89 -12.33
CA ARG A 89 1.29 -0.19 -12.69
C ARG A 89 0.10 -0.85 -12.02
N TYR A 90 -0.83 -0.04 -11.55
CA TYR A 90 -2.09 -0.47 -10.98
C TYR A 90 -3.22 0.13 -11.78
N ALA A 91 -4.21 -0.68 -12.12
CA ALA A 91 -5.45 -0.21 -12.71
C ALA A 91 -6.57 -0.33 -11.69
N PHE A 92 -7.30 0.75 -11.44
CA PHE A 92 -8.45 0.79 -10.56
C PHE A 92 -9.69 1.28 -11.30
N ARG A 93 -10.83 0.66 -11.02
CA ARG A 93 -12.12 1.24 -11.38
C ARG A 93 -12.37 2.48 -10.52
N THR A 94 -12.91 3.52 -11.13
CA THR A 94 -13.41 4.71 -10.44
C THR A 94 -14.87 4.91 -10.80
N GLY A 95 -15.61 5.54 -9.90
CA GLY A 95 -17.04 5.80 -10.05
C GLY A 95 -17.63 6.15 -8.70
N PRO A 96 -18.88 6.63 -8.63
CA PRO A 96 -19.49 7.05 -7.37
C PRO A 96 -19.41 5.98 -6.28
N ASP A 97 -19.63 4.71 -6.61
CA ASP A 97 -19.66 3.61 -5.64
C ASP A 97 -18.25 3.22 -5.20
N ASP A 98 -17.31 3.13 -6.15
CA ASP A 98 -15.90 2.85 -5.87
C ASP A 98 -15.25 3.95 -5.02
N GLU A 99 -15.57 5.21 -5.31
CA GLU A 99 -15.05 6.39 -4.59
C GLU A 99 -15.72 6.58 -3.22
N ARG A 100 -16.98 6.18 -3.04
CA ARG A 100 -17.59 6.12 -1.70
C ARG A 100 -16.95 5.04 -0.84
N ALA A 101 -16.64 3.89 -1.44
CA ALA A 101 -15.98 2.79 -0.73
C ALA A 101 -14.50 3.11 -0.42
N ILE A 102 -13.80 3.76 -1.35
CA ILE A 102 -12.38 4.11 -1.22
C ILE A 102 -12.16 5.56 -1.71
N PRO A 103 -12.35 6.56 -0.82
CA PRO A 103 -12.24 7.98 -1.17
C PRO A 103 -10.88 8.42 -1.75
N ALA A 104 -9.82 7.64 -1.49
CA ALA A 104 -8.51 7.85 -2.08
C ALA A 104 -8.53 7.84 -3.62
N LEU A 105 -9.41 7.05 -4.24
CA LEU A 105 -9.58 7.01 -5.70
C LEU A 105 -10.05 8.37 -6.25
N GLY A 106 -11.03 8.99 -5.59
CA GLY A 106 -11.60 10.27 -6.01
C GLY A 106 -10.58 11.40 -5.95
N ILE A 107 -9.74 11.44 -4.91
CA ILE A 107 -8.67 12.46 -4.81
C ILE A 107 -7.66 12.34 -5.95
N LEU A 108 -7.20 11.12 -6.26
CA LEU A 108 -6.24 10.93 -7.35
C LEU A 108 -6.86 11.22 -8.73
N ARG A 109 -8.12 10.86 -8.95
CA ARG A 109 -8.87 11.26 -10.14
C ARG A 109 -8.94 12.78 -10.25
N LEU A 110 -9.31 13.49 -9.17
CA LEU A 110 -9.39 14.95 -9.15
C LEU A 110 -8.03 15.60 -9.42
N CYS A 111 -6.93 15.04 -8.90
CA CYS A 111 -5.58 15.49 -9.23
C CYS A 111 -5.27 15.32 -10.71
N ALA A 112 -5.64 14.18 -11.32
CA ALA A 112 -5.39 13.93 -12.74
C ALA A 112 -6.17 14.88 -13.64
N VAL A 113 -7.47 15.11 -13.39
CA VAL A 113 -8.33 15.96 -14.25
C VAL A 113 -8.07 17.46 -14.10
N ARG A 114 -7.49 17.91 -12.99
CA ARG A 114 -7.05 19.29 -12.82
C ARG A 114 -5.80 19.63 -13.63
N ALA A 115 -5.05 18.61 -14.03
CA ALA A 115 -3.94 18.77 -14.95
C ALA A 115 -4.45 18.71 -16.40
N GLU A 116 -3.86 19.52 -17.28
CA GLU A 116 -4.32 19.75 -18.65
C GLU A 116 -4.68 18.47 -19.41
N THR A 117 -5.76 18.53 -20.18
CA THR A 117 -6.28 17.41 -20.98
C THR A 117 -6.19 17.75 -22.47
N THR A 118 -5.22 17.16 -23.17
CA THR A 118 -5.08 17.37 -24.63
C THR A 118 -5.83 16.32 -25.45
N THR A 119 -6.20 15.18 -24.86
CA THR A 119 -6.69 13.98 -25.61
C THR A 119 -7.77 13.16 -24.89
N GLY A 120 -8.50 13.75 -23.92
CA GLY A 120 -9.43 13.01 -23.06
C GLY A 120 -8.76 12.08 -22.03
N LEU A 121 -7.42 12.02 -22.06
CA LEU A 121 -6.60 11.38 -21.05
C LEU A 121 -6.06 12.43 -20.09
N ALA A 122 -6.55 12.39 -18.86
CA ALA A 122 -6.09 13.25 -17.77
C ALA A 122 -4.86 12.64 -17.11
N ARG A 123 -3.84 13.45 -16.80
CA ARG A 123 -2.58 12.97 -16.20
C ARG A 123 -1.99 13.99 -15.25
N CYS A 124 -1.53 13.52 -14.10
CA CYS A 124 -0.70 14.33 -13.21
C CYS A 124 0.46 13.51 -12.63
N VAL A 125 1.40 14.21 -12.00
CA VAL A 125 2.42 13.60 -11.15
C VAL A 125 2.14 14.02 -9.71
N VAL A 126 2.01 13.03 -8.83
CA VAL A 126 1.93 13.26 -7.39
C VAL A 126 3.32 13.04 -6.80
N ALA A 127 3.88 14.09 -6.22
CA ALA A 127 5.16 14.05 -5.53
C ALA A 127 5.06 14.70 -4.16
N HIS A 128 5.90 14.24 -3.23
CA HIS A 128 6.01 14.79 -1.88
C HIS A 128 7.38 14.43 -1.32
N ASP A 129 8.07 15.39 -0.68
CA ASP A 129 9.33 15.11 0.01
C ASP A 129 9.16 13.97 1.02
N ALA A 130 10.09 12.99 1.02
CA ALA A 130 9.92 11.74 1.74
C ALA A 130 9.96 11.93 3.26
N ASP A 131 10.83 12.80 3.76
CA ASP A 131 10.98 13.06 5.19
C ASP A 131 9.82 13.92 5.69
N TYR A 132 9.41 14.92 4.89
CA TYR A 132 8.25 15.74 5.21
C TYR A 132 6.95 14.92 5.17
N LEU A 133 6.78 14.01 4.21
CA LEU A 133 5.64 13.08 4.16
C LEU A 133 5.63 12.18 5.40
N TYR A 134 6.80 11.62 5.75
CA TYR A 134 6.93 10.78 6.92
C TYR A 134 6.50 11.52 8.19
N ASN A 135 7.02 12.72 8.39
CA ASN A 135 6.71 13.55 9.55
C ASN A 135 5.25 14.00 9.57
N SER A 136 4.67 14.33 8.41
CA SER A 136 3.26 14.70 8.28
C SER A 136 2.32 13.56 8.64
N VAL A 137 2.60 12.34 8.19
CA VAL A 137 1.82 11.14 8.55
C VAL A 137 1.96 10.81 10.03
N VAL A 138 3.14 11.01 10.63
CA VAL A 138 3.36 10.82 12.07
C VAL A 138 2.59 11.87 12.88
N ALA A 139 2.61 13.13 12.47
CA ALA A 139 1.84 14.20 13.11
C ALA A 139 0.34 13.90 13.04
N LEU A 140 -0.16 13.51 11.87
CA LEU A 140 -1.55 13.14 11.65
C LEU A 140 -1.95 11.97 12.56
N GLY A 141 -1.11 10.93 12.63
CA GLY A 141 -1.35 9.79 13.50
C GLY A 141 -1.39 10.13 14.98
N ARG A 142 -0.58 11.09 15.45
CA ARG A 142 -0.61 11.57 16.84
C ARG A 142 -1.89 12.32 17.15
N GLU A 143 -2.38 13.10 16.20
CA GLU A 143 -3.61 13.88 16.39
C GLU A 143 -4.85 12.97 16.39
N VAL A 144 -4.90 12.00 15.47
CA VAL A 144 -6.01 11.05 15.38
C VAL A 144 -5.98 10.03 16.51
N PHE A 145 -4.80 9.62 16.98
CA PHE A 145 -4.62 8.60 18.01
C PHE A 145 -3.72 9.10 19.17
N PRO A 146 -4.16 10.12 19.94
CA PRO A 146 -3.31 10.81 20.92
C PRO A 146 -2.85 9.91 22.08
N LYS A 147 -3.64 8.88 22.41
CA LYS A 147 -3.34 7.92 23.49
C LYS A 147 -2.44 6.76 23.04
N MET A 148 -2.06 6.70 21.75
CA MET A 148 -1.31 5.57 21.21
C MET A 148 0.20 5.75 21.40
N ARG A 149 0.84 4.77 22.05
CA ARG A 149 2.30 4.77 22.23
C ARG A 149 3.07 4.50 20.93
N THR A 150 2.49 3.69 20.05
CA THR A 150 3.08 3.35 18.75
C THR A 150 2.77 4.43 17.72
N ARG A 151 3.81 4.96 17.07
CA ARG A 151 3.64 5.98 16.03
C ARG A 151 3.08 5.35 14.75
N VAL A 152 1.98 5.92 14.24
CA VAL A 152 1.54 5.65 12.87
C VAL A 152 2.48 6.35 11.90
N SER A 153 2.89 5.65 10.85
CA SER A 153 3.84 6.16 9.85
C SER A 153 3.45 5.64 8.46
N PRO A 154 4.06 6.13 7.37
CA PRO A 154 3.74 5.63 6.03
C PRO A 154 3.89 4.10 5.89
N TYR A 155 4.84 3.51 6.62
CA TYR A 155 5.05 2.06 6.63
C TYR A 155 3.90 1.27 7.26
N CYS A 156 3.04 1.89 8.07
CA CYS A 156 1.82 1.24 8.57
C CYS A 156 0.86 0.95 7.42
N PHE A 157 0.70 1.87 6.46
CA PHE A 157 -0.09 1.65 5.25
C PHE A 157 0.45 0.47 4.43
N ARG A 158 1.77 0.42 4.22
CA ARG A 158 2.43 -0.70 3.54
C ARG A 158 2.24 -2.04 4.28
N HIS A 159 2.32 -2.03 5.60
CA HIS A 159 2.07 -3.23 6.40
C HIS A 159 0.60 -3.66 6.34
N GLN A 160 -0.33 -2.71 6.33
CA GLN A 160 -1.76 -2.98 6.24
C GLN A 160 -2.10 -3.57 4.88
N LEU A 161 -1.63 -2.97 3.78
CA LEU A 161 -1.81 -3.55 2.44
C LEU A 161 -1.27 -4.97 2.35
N ALA A 162 -0.05 -5.22 2.86
CA ALA A 162 0.48 -6.59 2.91
C ALA A 162 -0.38 -7.55 3.74
N SER A 163 -1.02 -7.06 4.81
CA SER A 163 -1.88 -7.87 5.66
C SER A 163 -3.20 -8.19 4.96
N ASP A 164 -3.80 -7.19 4.30
CA ASP A 164 -5.01 -7.31 3.48
C ASP A 164 -4.80 -8.34 2.36
N LEU A 165 -3.72 -8.20 1.58
CA LEU A 165 -3.36 -9.15 0.51
C LEU A 165 -3.18 -10.58 1.00
N LYS A 166 -2.61 -10.77 2.20
CA LYS A 166 -2.36 -12.11 2.76
C LYS A 166 -3.58 -12.72 3.44
N SER A 167 -4.58 -11.90 3.75
CA SER A 167 -5.86 -12.36 4.29
C SER A 167 -6.85 -12.74 3.20
N ASP A 168 -6.58 -12.31 1.96
CA ASP A 168 -7.40 -12.63 0.81
C ASP A 168 -7.10 -14.06 0.34
N PRO A 169 -8.09 -14.99 0.39
CA PRO A 169 -7.88 -16.38 -0.03
C PRO A 169 -7.70 -16.52 -1.55
N ASP A 170 -8.16 -15.52 -2.33
CA ASP A 170 -8.19 -15.58 -3.78
C ASP A 170 -6.89 -15.03 -4.42
N LEU A 171 -5.99 -14.46 -3.60
CA LEU A 171 -4.72 -13.92 -4.06
C LEU A 171 -3.54 -14.85 -3.75
N SER A 172 -2.76 -15.14 -4.78
CA SER A 172 -1.49 -15.83 -4.64
C SER A 172 -0.42 -14.94 -4.01
N LEU A 173 0.63 -15.57 -3.45
CA LEU A 173 1.81 -14.82 -2.96
C LEU A 173 2.56 -14.11 -4.08
N GLU A 174 2.44 -14.61 -5.31
CA GLU A 174 2.98 -13.96 -6.50
C GLU A 174 2.27 -12.64 -6.78
N GLU A 175 0.94 -12.65 -6.86
CA GLU A 175 0.14 -11.45 -7.07
C GLU A 175 0.35 -10.44 -5.94
N ALA A 176 0.37 -10.92 -4.69
CA ALA A 176 0.67 -10.07 -3.55
C ALA A 176 2.09 -9.46 -3.64
N ALA A 177 3.07 -10.17 -4.21
CA ALA A 177 4.39 -9.62 -4.48
C ALA A 177 4.40 -8.60 -5.63
N LYS A 178 3.61 -8.79 -6.69
CA LYS A 178 3.40 -7.78 -7.75
C LYS A 178 2.86 -6.49 -7.15
N VAL A 179 1.78 -6.58 -6.36
CA VAL A 179 1.17 -5.45 -5.66
C VAL A 179 2.19 -4.72 -4.77
N MET A 180 3.05 -5.46 -4.07
CA MET A 180 4.02 -4.86 -3.17
C MET A 180 5.29 -4.33 -3.87
N GLY A 181 5.44 -4.54 -5.18
CA GLY A 181 6.66 -4.19 -5.91
C GLY A 181 7.88 -5.02 -5.47
N HIS A 182 7.66 -6.28 -5.14
CA HIS A 182 8.72 -7.22 -4.76
C HIS A 182 9.19 -8.03 -5.97
N LEU A 183 10.48 -8.40 -5.99
CA LEU A 183 11.04 -9.31 -7.00
C LEU A 183 10.74 -10.78 -6.68
N SER A 184 10.41 -11.10 -5.44
CA SER A 184 10.16 -12.48 -4.98
C SER A 184 8.97 -12.53 -4.03
N ASP A 185 8.18 -13.57 -4.20
CA ASP A 185 7.02 -13.94 -3.37
C ASP A 185 7.35 -14.06 -1.87
N TYR A 186 8.55 -14.49 -1.50
CA TYR A 186 8.98 -14.61 -0.12
C TYR A 186 9.08 -13.26 0.60
N SER A 187 9.33 -12.17 -0.13
CA SER A 187 9.62 -10.86 0.46
C SER A 187 8.43 -10.25 1.20
N ILE A 188 7.20 -10.66 0.85
CA ILE A 188 5.99 -10.18 1.54
C ILE A 188 5.93 -10.64 3.00
N GLY A 189 6.63 -11.71 3.37
CA GLY A 189 6.71 -12.20 4.75
C GLY A 189 7.28 -11.18 5.75
N LYS A 190 8.05 -10.18 5.26
CA LYS A 190 8.60 -9.09 6.07
C LYS A 190 7.55 -8.05 6.47
N TYR A 191 6.38 -8.02 5.81
CA TYR A 191 5.39 -6.98 5.98
C TYR A 191 4.08 -7.53 6.51
N GLY A 192 3.57 -6.99 7.62
CA GLY A 192 2.23 -7.29 8.12
C GLY A 192 2.01 -8.75 8.54
N HIS A 193 0.82 -9.09 9.01
CA HIS A 193 0.38 -10.46 9.30
C HIS A 193 -1.04 -10.64 8.77
N ALA A 194 -1.37 -11.81 8.20
CA ALA A 194 -2.69 -12.07 7.62
C ALA A 194 -3.84 -11.82 8.60
N VAL A 195 -3.64 -12.13 9.89
CA VAL A 195 -4.63 -11.86 10.96
C VAL A 195 -4.96 -10.38 11.16
N HIS A 196 -4.14 -9.47 10.63
CA HIS A 196 -4.39 -8.03 10.68
C HIS A 196 -4.97 -7.49 9.37
N GLY A 197 -5.27 -8.35 8.40
CA GLY A 197 -5.98 -7.97 7.18
C GLY A 197 -7.41 -7.53 7.50
N ARG A 198 -7.94 -6.57 6.72
CA ARG A 198 -9.27 -6.01 6.92
C ARG A 198 -10.24 -6.58 5.88
N THR A 199 -11.29 -7.25 6.34
CA THR A 199 -12.32 -7.93 5.52
C THR A 199 -13.11 -6.99 4.60
N GLY A 200 -13.35 -5.74 5.01
CA GLY A 200 -13.99 -4.70 4.18
C GLY A 200 -13.03 -3.94 3.25
N GLY A 201 -11.72 -4.20 3.36
CA GLY A 201 -10.66 -3.50 2.64
C GLY A 201 -9.82 -4.43 1.75
N ARG A 202 -10.45 -5.46 1.16
CA ARG A 202 -9.78 -6.30 0.15
C ARG A 202 -9.20 -5.42 -0.93
N PHE A 203 -7.99 -5.77 -1.39
CA PHE A 203 -7.33 -5.05 -2.46
C PHE A 203 -8.18 -5.13 -3.74
N LYS A 204 -8.51 -3.99 -4.35
CA LYS A 204 -9.50 -3.89 -5.46
C LYS A 204 -8.92 -3.44 -6.80
N ALA A 205 -7.61 -3.56 -7.02
CA ALA A 205 -7.09 -3.25 -8.35
C ALA A 205 -7.62 -4.28 -9.36
N LEU A 206 -8.04 -3.79 -10.51
CA LEU A 206 -8.45 -4.62 -11.66
C LEU A 206 -7.28 -5.39 -12.24
N ALA A 207 -6.10 -4.76 -12.24
CA ALA A 207 -4.87 -5.35 -12.74
C ALA A 207 -3.65 -4.73 -12.07
N VAL A 208 -2.58 -5.53 -11.98
CA VAL A 208 -1.26 -5.08 -11.54
C VAL A 208 -0.19 -5.64 -12.45
N GLU A 209 0.58 -4.75 -13.05
CA GLU A 209 1.69 -5.09 -13.95
C GLU A 209 3.02 -4.72 -13.30
N THR A 210 4.06 -5.51 -13.58
CA THR A 210 5.41 -5.26 -13.06
C THR A 210 6.46 -5.47 -14.16
N SER A 211 7.56 -4.72 -14.11
CA SER A 211 8.60 -4.81 -15.15
C SER A 211 9.31 -6.15 -15.21
N ARG A 212 9.41 -6.89 -14.10
CA ARG A 212 10.10 -8.18 -14.04
C ARG A 212 9.13 -9.28 -13.61
N PRO A 213 9.31 -10.51 -14.09
CA PRO A 213 8.59 -11.65 -13.53
C PRO A 213 8.95 -11.84 -12.05
N ILE A 214 8.01 -12.37 -11.28
CA ILE A 214 8.22 -12.65 -9.86
C ILE A 214 9.02 -13.95 -9.74
N LYS A 215 10.10 -13.91 -8.95
CA LYS A 215 10.92 -15.08 -8.64
C LYS A 215 10.27 -15.86 -7.50
N HIS A 216 9.80 -17.07 -7.79
CA HIS A 216 9.36 -18.00 -6.77
C HIS A 216 10.54 -18.42 -5.87
N SER A 217 10.30 -18.48 -4.55
CA SER A 217 11.33 -18.84 -3.57
C SER A 217 11.07 -20.21 -2.96
N PRO A 218 12.04 -21.14 -2.97
CA PRO A 218 11.90 -22.44 -2.31
C PRO A 218 11.61 -22.36 -0.80
N LYS A 219 11.87 -21.20 -0.18
CA LYS A 219 11.52 -20.95 1.23
C LYS A 219 10.01 -20.88 1.44
N VAL A 220 9.24 -20.48 0.43
CA VAL A 220 7.78 -20.46 0.46
C VAL A 220 7.25 -21.88 0.55
N ASP A 221 7.73 -22.80 -0.29
CA ASP A 221 7.35 -24.22 -0.24
C ASP A 221 7.66 -24.85 1.11
N ARG A 222 8.87 -24.57 1.62
CA ARG A 222 9.29 -25.05 2.93
C ARG A 222 8.32 -24.60 4.03
N LEU A 223 7.93 -23.32 4.01
CA LEU A 223 6.96 -22.78 4.98
C LEU A 223 5.56 -23.40 4.81
N ALA A 224 5.12 -23.64 3.58
CA ALA A 224 3.85 -24.30 3.31
C ALA A 224 3.85 -25.73 3.86
N ARG A 225 4.91 -26.50 3.59
CA ARG A 225 5.10 -27.86 4.14
C ARG A 225 5.08 -27.87 5.68
N PHE A 226 5.79 -26.94 6.31
CA PHE A 226 5.77 -26.82 7.78
C PHE A 226 4.39 -26.48 8.34
N LYS A 227 3.63 -25.59 7.68
CA LYS A 227 2.25 -25.26 8.10
C LYS A 227 1.33 -26.47 8.00
N ILE A 228 1.39 -27.22 6.89
CA ILE A 228 0.60 -28.44 6.69
C ILE A 228 0.94 -29.47 7.78
N ALA A 229 2.24 -29.70 8.03
CA ALA A 229 2.68 -30.62 9.08
C ALA A 229 2.21 -30.18 10.49
N SER A 230 2.27 -28.88 10.79
CA SER A 230 1.79 -28.34 12.06
C SER A 230 0.27 -28.43 12.22
N ALA A 231 -0.49 -28.24 11.15
CA ALA A 231 -1.96 -28.38 11.17
C ALA A 231 -2.35 -29.83 11.45
N LYS A 232 -1.73 -30.79 10.77
CA LYS A 232 -1.93 -32.23 10.99
C LYS A 232 -1.64 -32.65 12.44
N ARG A 233 -0.58 -32.11 13.06
CA ARG A 233 -0.27 -32.38 14.48
C ARG A 233 -1.30 -31.80 15.44
N ARG A 234 -1.91 -30.65 15.12
CA ARG A 234 -2.95 -30.04 15.98
C ARG A 234 -4.26 -30.81 15.93
N SER A 235 -4.65 -31.34 14.77
CA SER A 235 -5.85 -32.17 14.62
C SER A 235 -5.72 -33.55 15.25
N GLN A 236 -4.51 -33.99 15.59
CA GLN A 236 -4.22 -35.30 16.20
C GLN A 236 -4.07 -35.25 17.73
N LYS A 237 -4.16 -34.07 18.38
CA LYS A 237 -4.18 -34.00 19.84
C LYS A 237 -5.59 -34.29 20.36
N PRO A 238 -5.79 -35.29 21.23
CA PRO A 238 -7.05 -35.45 21.95
C PRO A 238 -7.28 -34.25 22.88
N SER A 239 -8.55 -33.85 23.00
CA SER A 239 -9.02 -32.74 23.84
C SER A 239 -8.69 -32.92 25.31
#